data_AF-A0A2D7PGI7-F1
#
_entry.id   AF-A0A2D7PGI7-F1
#
_cell.length_a   1.000
_cell.length_b   1.000
_cell.length_c   1.000
_cell.angle_alpha   90.00
_cell.angle_beta   90.00
_cell.angle_gamma   90.00
#
_symmetry.space_group_name_H-M   'P 1'
#
loop_
_entity.id
_entity.type
_entity.pdbx_description
1 polymer ?
#
loop_
_entity_poly.entity_id
_entity_poly.type
_entity_poly.pdbx_seq_one_letter_code
_entity_poly.pdbx_strand_id
1 'polypeptide(L)'
;MSLVKSFSEKIKKNQKKKLQRKNSIISIKNNVDQLYDLIYQVTTNISKNEHTNPLNSFGKKCFSQSDEDGITIEIFKRLKNLNSGSFLELGVGDGTENNTLILLSLGWQGFWVGGSELAFDTSQSKKLKFYKNWITKENILSIINMGLNHLKVKALDLISVDLDGNDFYIVEKILHSGYLPKVFILEYNAKFPPPVEFKINYNPKHEWRNDDYFGTSLESWNNLLTKFGYRLICCNSQTGANCFFIKNKFSKLFKDVPNDINQIYSEPRYLLHKNFGHKKSIELIKQIIDN
;
A
#
# COMPACT_ATOMS: atom_id res chain seq x y z
N MET A 1 37.44 -47.94 -26.95
CA MET A 1 36.27 -47.95 -26.05
C MET A 1 36.54 -47.44 -24.62
N SER A 2 37.72 -47.66 -24.02
CA SER A 2 38.06 -47.23 -22.64
C SER A 2 38.16 -45.69 -22.44
N LEU A 3 38.83 -44.98 -23.34
CA LEU A 3 39.00 -43.51 -23.27
C LEU A 3 37.68 -42.72 -23.36
N VAL A 4 36.75 -43.16 -24.19
CA VAL A 4 35.44 -42.50 -24.37
C VAL A 4 34.55 -42.68 -23.13
N LYS A 5 34.60 -43.85 -22.47
CA LYS A 5 33.92 -44.08 -21.19
C LYS A 5 34.49 -43.20 -20.07
N SER A 6 35.82 -43.13 -19.95
CA SER A 6 36.52 -42.25 -18.97
C SER A 6 36.18 -40.77 -19.16
N PHE A 7 36.12 -40.30 -20.41
CA PHE A 7 35.74 -38.91 -20.72
C PHE A 7 34.27 -38.63 -20.37
N SER A 8 33.35 -39.55 -20.69
CA SER A 8 31.93 -39.45 -20.34
C SER A 8 31.70 -39.40 -18.82
N GLU A 9 32.41 -40.23 -18.05
CA GLU A 9 32.35 -40.22 -16.59
C GLU A 9 32.87 -38.92 -15.98
N LYS A 10 33.95 -38.35 -16.54
CA LYS A 10 34.51 -37.05 -16.12
C LYS A 10 33.51 -35.92 -16.37
N ILE A 11 32.80 -35.92 -17.50
CA ILE A 11 31.72 -34.96 -17.80
C ILE A 11 30.58 -35.10 -16.80
N LYS A 12 30.09 -36.32 -16.55
CA LYS A 12 29.01 -36.57 -15.58
C LYS A 12 29.40 -36.11 -14.16
N LYS A 13 30.64 -36.38 -13.72
CA LYS A 13 31.17 -35.93 -12.42
C LYS A 13 31.23 -34.41 -12.33
N ASN A 14 31.66 -33.73 -13.40
CA ASN A 14 31.69 -32.27 -13.46
C ASN A 14 30.28 -31.66 -13.45
N GLN A 15 29.32 -32.24 -14.18
CA GLN A 15 27.91 -31.84 -14.15
C GLN A 15 27.32 -31.99 -12.75
N LYS A 16 27.56 -33.13 -12.08
CA LYS A 16 27.11 -33.38 -10.70
C LYS A 16 27.70 -32.36 -9.72
N LYS A 17 29.00 -32.05 -9.81
CA LYS A 17 29.64 -30.99 -8.99
C LYS A 17 29.05 -29.61 -9.25
N LYS A 18 28.79 -29.25 -10.51
CA LYS A 18 28.13 -27.97 -10.86
C LYS A 18 26.71 -27.89 -10.27
N LEU A 19 25.94 -28.97 -10.35
CA LEU A 19 24.59 -29.03 -9.76
C LEU A 19 24.64 -28.92 -8.23
N GLN A 20 25.54 -29.64 -7.57
CA GLN A 20 25.75 -29.52 -6.12
C GLN A 20 26.12 -28.09 -5.70
N ARG A 21 27.02 -27.43 -6.43
CA ARG A 21 27.38 -26.02 -6.18
C ARG A 21 26.21 -25.07 -6.41
N LYS A 22 25.40 -25.29 -7.45
CA LYS A 22 24.18 -24.51 -7.68
C LYS A 22 23.19 -24.68 -6.52
N ASN A 23 22.98 -25.91 -6.07
CA ASN A 23 22.09 -26.20 -4.94
C ASN A 23 22.60 -25.58 -3.63
N SER A 24 23.91 -25.60 -3.38
CA SER A 24 24.48 -24.95 -2.19
C SER A 24 24.32 -23.44 -2.24
N ILE A 25 24.52 -22.80 -3.40
CA ILE A 25 24.28 -21.36 -3.57
C ILE A 25 22.81 -21.01 -3.34
N ILE A 26 21.88 -21.81 -3.88
CA ILE A 26 20.43 -21.62 -3.66
C ILE A 26 20.10 -21.76 -2.16
N SER A 27 20.66 -22.76 -1.49
CA SER A 27 20.46 -22.94 -0.04
C SER A 27 21.00 -21.77 0.77
N ILE A 28 22.19 -21.25 0.43
CA ILE A 28 22.76 -20.06 1.09
C ILE A 28 21.84 -18.86 0.88
N LYS A 29 21.38 -18.63 -0.35
CA LYS A 29 20.44 -17.53 -0.65
C LYS A 29 19.16 -17.66 0.17
N ASN A 30 18.55 -18.84 0.21
CA ASN A 30 17.33 -19.07 0.99
C ASN A 30 17.55 -18.79 2.49
N ASN A 31 18.68 -19.22 3.04
CA ASN A 31 19.00 -18.95 4.45
C ASN A 31 19.20 -17.45 4.72
N VAL A 32 19.84 -16.72 3.79
CA VAL A 32 19.99 -15.26 3.87
C VAL A 32 18.64 -14.56 3.79
N ASP A 33 17.75 -15.01 2.92
CA ASP A 33 16.40 -14.44 2.77
C ASP A 33 15.57 -14.70 4.04
N GLN A 34 15.63 -15.90 4.62
CA GLN A 34 14.98 -16.22 5.90
C GLN A 34 15.53 -15.40 7.08
N LEU A 35 16.85 -15.23 7.16
CA LEU A 35 17.47 -14.42 8.21
C LEU A 35 17.08 -12.95 8.07
N TYR A 36 17.07 -12.42 6.84
CA TYR A 36 16.58 -11.08 6.55
C TYR A 36 15.12 -10.92 7.02
N ASP A 37 14.23 -11.85 6.65
CA ASP A 37 12.82 -11.78 7.03
C ASP A 37 12.63 -11.87 8.55
N LEU A 38 13.43 -12.67 9.26
CA LEU A 38 13.40 -12.77 10.72
C LEU A 38 13.87 -11.47 11.39
N ILE A 39 14.99 -10.90 10.94
CA ILE A 39 15.51 -9.62 11.46
C ILE A 39 14.48 -8.51 11.20
N TYR A 40 13.96 -8.45 9.97
CA TYR A 40 12.94 -7.48 9.60
C TYR A 40 11.66 -7.65 10.43
N GLN A 41 11.21 -8.87 10.71
CA GLN A 41 10.08 -9.12 11.60
C GLN A 41 10.34 -8.62 13.04
N VAL A 42 11.54 -8.85 13.57
CA VAL A 42 11.91 -8.37 14.91
C VAL A 42 11.95 -6.84 14.95
N THR A 43 12.63 -6.19 14.01
CA THR A 43 12.78 -4.73 14.00
C THR A 43 11.44 -4.02 13.76
N THR A 44 10.58 -4.56 12.90
CA THR A 44 9.25 -4.01 12.66
C THR A 44 8.33 -4.16 13.88
N ASN A 45 8.42 -5.27 14.62
CA ASN A 45 7.67 -5.43 15.87
C ASN A 45 8.15 -4.45 16.95
N ILE A 46 9.45 -4.25 17.10
CA ILE A 46 10.01 -3.24 18.00
C ILE A 46 9.48 -1.87 17.61
N SER A 47 9.66 -1.49 16.33
CA SER A 47 9.23 -0.18 15.84
C SER A 47 7.74 0.07 16.03
N LYS A 48 6.86 -0.92 15.83
CA LYS A 48 5.42 -0.74 16.01
C LYS A 48 5.03 -0.55 17.47
N ASN A 49 5.67 -1.28 18.38
CA ASN A 49 5.35 -1.27 19.80
C ASN A 49 5.97 -0.07 20.54
N GLU A 50 7.13 0.41 20.09
CA GLU A 50 7.82 1.56 20.69
C GLU A 50 7.42 2.90 20.06
N HIS A 51 6.65 2.89 18.97
CA HIS A 51 6.18 4.11 18.34
C HIS A 51 5.29 4.92 19.28
N THR A 52 5.55 6.22 19.41
CA THR A 52 4.79 7.16 20.26
C THR A 52 3.30 7.20 19.92
N ASN A 53 2.97 7.07 18.64
CA ASN A 53 1.60 6.92 18.16
C ASN A 53 1.04 5.50 18.35
N PRO A 54 0.00 5.30 19.19
CA PRO A 54 -0.53 3.97 19.52
C PRO A 54 -1.21 3.25 18.35
N LEU A 55 -1.58 3.95 17.27
CA LEU A 55 -2.16 3.26 16.10
C LEU A 55 -1.20 2.27 15.45
N ASN A 56 0.11 2.51 15.57
CA ASN A 56 1.13 1.62 15.00
C ASN A 56 1.16 0.22 15.62
N SER A 57 0.75 0.05 16.88
CA SER A 57 0.66 -1.27 17.50
C SER A 57 -0.41 -2.17 16.87
N PHE A 58 -1.38 -1.58 16.14
CA PHE A 58 -2.41 -2.31 15.42
C PHE A 58 -1.97 -2.76 14.03
N GLY A 59 -0.79 -2.34 13.57
CA GLY A 59 -0.26 -2.67 12.25
C GLY A 59 -0.16 -4.17 11.97
N LYS A 60 -0.75 -4.61 10.84
CA LYS A 60 -0.79 -5.99 10.35
C LYS A 60 -0.68 -6.01 8.83
N LYS A 61 0.12 -6.95 8.31
CA LYS A 61 0.15 -7.30 6.89
C LYS A 61 -0.81 -8.44 6.61
N CYS A 62 -1.81 -8.20 5.77
CA CYS A 62 -2.73 -9.20 5.24
C CYS A 62 -2.69 -9.19 3.70
N PHE A 63 -3.08 -8.06 3.11
CA PHE A 63 -3.13 -7.82 1.67
C PHE A 63 -2.36 -6.57 1.26
N SER A 64 -2.24 -5.55 2.11
CA SER A 64 -1.34 -4.41 1.87
C SER A 64 0.13 -4.84 1.77
N GLN A 65 0.98 -3.95 1.24
CA GLN A 65 2.42 -4.22 1.13
C GLN A 65 3.10 -4.30 2.50
N SER A 66 2.61 -3.59 3.52
CA SER A 66 3.17 -3.62 4.87
C SER A 66 2.09 -3.73 5.95
N ASP A 67 2.05 -2.83 6.93
CA ASP A 67 1.17 -2.91 8.10
C ASP A 67 -0.14 -2.12 7.99
N GLU A 68 -0.45 -1.59 6.80
CA GLU A 68 -1.60 -0.71 6.55
C GLU A 68 -2.96 -1.38 6.83
N ASP A 69 -3.10 -2.69 6.58
CA ASP A 69 -4.39 -3.38 6.78
C ASP A 69 -4.85 -3.29 8.23
N GLY A 70 -3.94 -3.56 9.17
CA GLY A 70 -4.24 -3.53 10.60
C GLY A 70 -4.60 -2.13 11.10
N ILE A 71 -3.88 -1.11 10.63
CA ILE A 71 -4.16 0.30 10.95
C ILE A 71 -5.54 0.69 10.38
N THR A 72 -5.82 0.33 9.14
CA THR A 72 -7.11 0.61 8.48
C THR A 72 -8.28 -0.05 9.21
N ILE A 73 -8.13 -1.32 9.60
CA ILE A 73 -9.13 -2.04 10.41
C ILE A 73 -9.39 -1.29 11.71
N GLU A 74 -8.35 -0.89 12.44
CA GLU A 74 -8.50 -0.19 13.71
C GLU A 74 -9.19 1.18 13.54
N ILE A 75 -8.84 1.94 12.50
CA ILE A 75 -9.50 3.21 12.18
C ILE A 75 -11.01 2.97 11.99
N PHE A 76 -11.41 2.01 11.15
CA PHE A 76 -12.82 1.77 10.88
C PHE A 76 -13.58 1.09 12.03
N LYS A 77 -12.90 0.36 12.93
CA LYS A 77 -13.45 -0.07 14.22
C LYS A 77 -13.82 1.13 15.09
N ARG A 78 -12.90 2.08 15.27
CA ARG A 78 -13.13 3.30 16.05
C ARG A 78 -14.25 4.15 15.44
N LEU A 79 -14.30 4.25 14.11
CA LEU A 79 -15.38 4.93 13.38
C LEU A 79 -16.73 4.19 13.41
N LYS A 80 -16.79 2.97 13.95
CA LYS A 80 -17.98 2.09 13.98
C LYS A 80 -18.56 1.81 12.59
N ASN A 81 -17.69 1.64 11.60
CA ASN A 81 -18.06 1.40 10.20
C ASN A 81 -17.16 0.35 9.54
N LEU A 82 -16.85 -0.74 10.24
CA LEU A 82 -15.89 -1.74 9.76
C LEU A 82 -16.48 -2.72 8.73
N ASN A 83 -17.76 -3.07 8.85
CA ASN A 83 -18.33 -4.23 8.12
C ASN A 83 -19.09 -3.83 6.84
N SER A 84 -19.03 -2.56 6.46
CA SER A 84 -19.66 -2.05 5.24
C SER A 84 -19.11 -0.65 4.93
N GLY A 85 -18.88 -0.36 3.67
CA GLY A 85 -18.47 0.97 3.23
C GLY A 85 -18.10 0.97 1.76
N SER A 86 -17.78 2.17 1.26
CA SER A 86 -17.31 2.38 -0.10
C SER A 86 -15.89 2.94 -0.13
N PHE A 87 -15.05 2.45 -1.05
CA PHE A 87 -13.70 2.98 -1.23
C PHE A 87 -13.35 3.28 -2.68
N LEU A 88 -12.32 4.10 -2.84
CA LEU A 88 -11.53 4.26 -4.06
C LEU A 88 -10.07 3.97 -3.73
N GLU A 89 -9.39 3.17 -4.55
CA GLU A 89 -7.92 3.04 -4.51
C GLU A 89 -7.33 3.37 -5.88
N LEU A 90 -6.36 4.30 -5.87
CA LEU A 90 -5.62 4.76 -7.03
C LEU A 90 -4.21 4.19 -6.98
N GLY A 91 -3.77 3.54 -8.05
CA GLY A 91 -2.45 2.93 -8.17
C GLY A 91 -2.37 1.51 -7.63
N VAL A 92 -3.15 0.61 -8.24
CA VAL A 92 -3.36 -0.74 -7.68
C VAL A 92 -2.37 -1.82 -8.14
N GLY A 93 -1.39 -1.47 -8.97
CA GLY A 93 -0.45 -2.45 -9.53
C GLY A 93 -1.17 -3.61 -10.24
N ASP A 94 -0.80 -4.84 -9.90
CA ASP A 94 -1.44 -6.06 -10.40
C ASP A 94 -2.66 -6.52 -9.58
N GLY A 95 -3.08 -5.72 -8.58
CA GLY A 95 -4.22 -6.00 -7.72
C GLY A 95 -3.96 -6.99 -6.58
N THR A 96 -2.72 -7.48 -6.42
CA THR A 96 -2.41 -8.50 -5.40
C THR A 96 -1.94 -7.92 -4.07
N GLU A 97 -1.54 -6.65 -4.05
CA GLU A 97 -1.20 -5.92 -2.82
C GLU A 97 -1.82 -4.54 -2.80
N ASN A 98 -2.86 -4.36 -1.98
CA ASN A 98 -3.68 -3.14 -1.96
C ASN A 98 -4.20 -2.84 -0.56
N ASN A 99 -4.29 -1.56 -0.22
CA ASN A 99 -4.74 -1.08 1.10
C ASN A 99 -6.23 -1.36 1.35
N THR A 100 -7.01 -1.56 0.29
CA THR A 100 -8.47 -1.77 0.38
C THR A 100 -8.91 -3.22 0.20
N LEU A 101 -8.01 -4.15 -0.16
CA LEU A 101 -8.39 -5.53 -0.41
C LEU A 101 -8.88 -6.24 0.88
N ILE A 102 -8.31 -5.90 2.04
CA ILE A 102 -8.81 -6.38 3.32
C ILE A 102 -10.25 -5.93 3.59
N LEU A 103 -10.64 -4.74 3.14
CA LEU A 103 -11.98 -4.19 3.33
C LEU A 103 -13.01 -4.94 2.49
N LEU A 104 -12.66 -5.37 1.28
CA LEU A 104 -13.52 -6.23 0.46
C LEU A 104 -13.88 -7.53 1.20
N SER A 105 -12.92 -8.13 1.91
CA SER A 105 -13.16 -9.32 2.75
C SER A 105 -14.11 -9.05 3.94
N LEU A 106 -14.23 -7.79 4.34
CA LEU A 106 -15.13 -7.31 5.39
C LEU A 106 -16.49 -6.81 4.84
N GLY A 107 -16.81 -7.11 3.58
CA GLY A 107 -18.10 -6.77 2.97
C GLY A 107 -18.18 -5.37 2.37
N TRP A 108 -17.04 -4.69 2.20
CA TRP A 108 -17.01 -3.41 1.49
C TRP A 108 -17.18 -3.60 -0.02
N GLN A 109 -17.49 -2.49 -0.67
CA GLN A 109 -17.45 -2.35 -2.12
C GLN A 109 -16.58 -1.17 -2.51
N GLY A 110 -16.06 -1.16 -3.73
CA GLY A 110 -15.14 -0.13 -4.14
C GLY A 110 -14.80 -0.20 -5.61
N PHE A 111 -13.98 0.75 -6.05
CA PHE A 111 -13.37 0.68 -7.36
C PHE A 111 -11.89 0.99 -7.30
N TRP A 112 -11.16 0.30 -8.16
CA TRP A 112 -9.73 0.43 -8.35
C TRP A 112 -9.44 1.09 -9.67
N VAL A 113 -8.36 1.87 -9.70
CA VAL A 113 -7.90 2.56 -10.89
C VAL A 113 -6.39 2.42 -10.98
N GLY A 114 -5.87 2.02 -12.14
CA GLY A 114 -4.44 1.85 -12.34
C GLY A 114 -4.05 1.69 -13.81
N GLY A 115 -2.78 1.94 -14.12
CA GLY A 115 -2.23 1.79 -15.48
C GLY A 115 -1.88 0.35 -15.86
N SER A 116 -1.65 -0.52 -14.86
CA SER A 116 -1.21 -1.90 -15.03
C SER A 116 -2.38 -2.85 -15.28
N GLU A 117 -2.07 -4.04 -15.83
CA GLU A 117 -3.04 -5.14 -15.89
C GLU A 117 -3.14 -5.82 -14.52
N LEU A 118 -4.36 -6.18 -14.11
CA LEU A 118 -4.56 -6.99 -12.93
C LEU A 118 -4.16 -8.45 -13.20
N ALA A 119 -3.72 -9.15 -12.16
CA ALA A 119 -3.43 -10.58 -12.20
C ALA A 119 -4.70 -11.46 -12.27
N PHE A 120 -5.89 -10.85 -12.20
CA PHE A 120 -7.18 -11.51 -12.21
C PHE A 120 -8.27 -10.64 -12.83
N ASP A 121 -9.36 -11.28 -13.25
CA ASP A 121 -10.52 -10.60 -13.82
C ASP A 121 -11.49 -10.16 -12.71
N THR A 122 -11.90 -8.89 -12.74
CA THR A 122 -12.92 -8.33 -11.85
C THR A 122 -14.28 -8.16 -12.56
N SER A 123 -14.44 -8.62 -13.80
CA SER A 123 -15.63 -8.38 -14.63
C SER A 123 -16.92 -8.94 -14.01
N GLN A 124 -16.81 -10.04 -13.27
CA GLN A 124 -17.92 -10.72 -12.60
C GLN A 124 -18.16 -10.23 -11.16
N SER A 125 -17.23 -9.47 -10.60
CA SER A 125 -17.34 -8.99 -9.22
C SER A 125 -18.49 -7.98 -9.10
N LYS A 126 -19.30 -8.15 -8.05
CA LYS A 126 -20.35 -7.19 -7.66
C LYS A 126 -19.84 -6.13 -6.68
N LYS A 127 -18.70 -6.40 -6.02
CA LYS A 127 -18.12 -5.54 -4.97
C LYS A 127 -17.02 -4.65 -5.49
N LEU A 128 -16.26 -5.10 -6.50
CA LEU A 128 -15.09 -4.41 -6.99
C LEU A 128 -15.19 -4.16 -8.49
N LYS A 129 -14.99 -2.90 -8.88
CA LYS A 129 -14.81 -2.53 -10.29
C LYS A 129 -13.38 -2.05 -10.54
N PHE A 130 -12.73 -2.56 -11.56
CA PHE A 130 -11.46 -2.04 -12.04
C PHE A 130 -11.63 -1.13 -13.27
N TYR A 131 -10.94 0.00 -13.26
CA TYR A 131 -10.80 0.92 -14.39
C TYR A 131 -9.32 1.02 -14.78
N LYS A 132 -8.95 0.41 -15.91
CA LYS A 132 -7.59 0.51 -16.44
C LYS A 132 -7.37 1.89 -17.06
N ASN A 133 -6.74 2.80 -16.32
CA ASN A 133 -6.55 4.18 -16.72
C ASN A 133 -5.25 4.74 -16.12
N TRP A 134 -4.54 5.52 -16.93
CA TRP A 134 -3.49 6.40 -16.45
C TRP A 134 -4.11 7.65 -15.82
N ILE A 135 -3.86 7.89 -14.53
CA ILE A 135 -4.59 8.88 -13.74
C ILE A 135 -3.94 10.25 -13.87
N THR A 136 -4.76 11.28 -14.13
CA THR A 136 -4.32 12.67 -14.25
C THR A 136 -5.33 13.61 -13.59
N LYS A 137 -4.96 14.89 -13.39
CA LYS A 137 -5.89 15.91 -12.87
C LYS A 137 -7.12 16.10 -13.76
N GLU A 138 -6.95 15.86 -15.06
CA GLU A 138 -7.97 16.09 -16.08
C GLU A 138 -9.03 14.98 -16.08
N ASN A 139 -8.67 13.74 -15.73
CA ASN A 139 -9.59 12.61 -15.79
C ASN A 139 -10.14 12.13 -14.43
N ILE A 140 -9.47 12.46 -13.31
CA ILE A 140 -9.81 11.88 -12.00
C ILE A 140 -11.28 12.08 -11.59
N LEU A 141 -11.85 13.26 -11.85
CA LEU A 141 -13.24 13.54 -11.47
C LEU A 141 -14.23 12.71 -12.29
N SER A 142 -13.95 12.47 -13.57
CA SER A 142 -14.76 11.59 -14.42
C SER A 142 -14.71 10.16 -13.90
N ILE A 143 -13.51 9.68 -13.56
CA ILE A 143 -13.30 8.34 -12.99
C ILE A 143 -14.07 8.15 -11.69
N ILE A 144 -14.00 9.13 -10.77
CA ILE A 144 -14.76 9.08 -9.51
C ILE A 144 -16.27 9.03 -9.77
N ASN A 145 -16.78 9.87 -10.68
CA ASN A 145 -18.20 9.87 -11.04
C ASN A 145 -18.65 8.52 -11.60
N MET A 146 -17.87 7.91 -12.48
CA MET A 146 -18.16 6.57 -13.02
C MET A 146 -18.21 5.51 -11.91
N GLY A 147 -17.22 5.53 -11.01
CA GLY A 147 -17.16 4.58 -9.90
C GLY A 147 -18.31 4.75 -8.90
N LEU A 148 -18.66 5.99 -8.52
CA LEU A 148 -19.80 6.28 -7.66
C LEU A 148 -21.13 5.81 -8.28
N ASN A 149 -21.33 6.08 -9.57
CA ASN A 149 -22.51 5.63 -10.31
C ASN A 149 -22.59 4.10 -10.37
N HIS A 150 -21.47 3.43 -10.60
CA HIS A 150 -21.40 1.97 -10.63
C HIS A 150 -21.78 1.35 -9.28
N LEU A 151 -21.21 1.86 -8.19
CA LEU A 151 -21.49 1.41 -6.82
C LEU A 151 -22.87 1.86 -6.30
N LYS A 152 -23.53 2.80 -6.99
CA LYS A 152 -24.78 3.43 -6.56
C LYS A 152 -24.67 4.08 -5.17
N VAL A 153 -23.52 4.67 -4.87
CA VAL A 153 -23.26 5.38 -3.61
C VAL A 153 -23.10 6.89 -3.86
N LYS A 154 -23.49 7.70 -2.88
CA LYS A 154 -23.39 9.17 -2.98
C LYS A 154 -22.02 9.71 -2.58
N ALA A 155 -21.27 8.95 -1.79
CA ALA A 155 -19.97 9.35 -1.27
C ALA A 155 -19.11 8.11 -1.00
N LEU A 156 -17.79 8.35 -0.91
CA LEU A 156 -16.80 7.37 -0.51
C LEU A 156 -16.52 7.48 0.99
N ASP A 157 -16.28 6.36 1.65
CA ASP A 157 -15.83 6.32 3.04
C ASP A 157 -14.29 6.41 3.12
N LEU A 158 -13.60 5.83 2.15
CA LEU A 158 -12.14 5.77 2.09
C LEU A 158 -11.64 6.14 0.68
N ILE A 159 -10.56 6.93 0.62
CA ILE A 159 -9.77 7.07 -0.61
C ILE A 159 -8.31 6.74 -0.27
N SER A 160 -7.73 5.80 -1.00
CA SER A 160 -6.30 5.46 -0.95
C SER A 160 -5.63 5.93 -2.24
N VAL A 161 -4.47 6.60 -2.14
CA VAL A 161 -3.72 7.12 -3.29
C VAL A 161 -2.24 6.79 -3.14
N ASP A 162 -1.73 6.05 -4.11
CA ASP A 162 -0.32 5.66 -4.23
C ASP A 162 0.04 5.57 -5.72
N LEU A 163 0.47 6.69 -6.30
CA LEU A 163 0.74 6.84 -7.74
C LEU A 163 2.24 7.04 -8.04
N ASP A 164 3.09 6.92 -7.03
CA ASP A 164 4.53 7.16 -7.10
C ASP A 164 4.90 8.54 -7.69
N GLY A 165 4.07 9.58 -7.53
CA GLY A 165 4.29 10.86 -8.21
C GLY A 165 3.26 11.97 -8.00
N ASN A 166 2.25 12.05 -8.88
CA ASN A 166 1.34 13.20 -8.96
C ASN A 166 0.30 13.27 -7.83
N ASP A 167 0.42 12.42 -6.81
CA ASP A 167 -0.49 12.17 -5.69
C ASP A 167 -1.09 13.46 -5.14
N PHE A 168 -0.23 14.42 -4.79
CA PHE A 168 -0.63 15.73 -4.24
C PHE A 168 -1.67 16.43 -5.11
N TYR A 169 -1.40 16.52 -6.41
CA TYR A 169 -2.25 17.25 -7.36
C TYR A 169 -3.57 16.54 -7.62
N ILE A 170 -3.57 15.21 -7.58
CA ILE A 170 -4.78 14.41 -7.71
C ILE A 170 -5.67 14.62 -6.50
N VAL A 171 -5.12 14.49 -5.28
CA VAL A 171 -5.88 14.68 -4.03
C VAL A 171 -6.36 16.11 -3.87
N GLU A 172 -5.54 17.12 -4.20
CA GLU A 172 -5.94 18.54 -4.21
C GLU A 172 -7.17 18.74 -5.10
N LYS A 173 -7.17 18.17 -6.30
CA LYS A 173 -8.31 18.24 -7.23
C LYS A 173 -9.55 17.54 -6.70
N ILE A 174 -9.40 16.37 -6.06
CA ILE A 174 -10.49 15.62 -5.42
C ILE A 174 -11.14 16.48 -4.31
N LEU A 175 -10.33 17.03 -3.41
CA LEU A 175 -10.77 17.85 -2.28
C LEU A 175 -11.51 19.12 -2.73
N HIS A 176 -10.94 19.87 -3.69
CA HIS A 176 -11.55 21.08 -4.24
C HIS A 176 -12.88 20.82 -4.97
N SER A 177 -13.11 19.58 -5.40
CA SER A 177 -14.35 19.18 -6.10
C SER A 177 -15.44 18.67 -5.14
N GLY A 178 -15.20 18.71 -3.83
CA GLY A 178 -16.18 18.32 -2.81
C GLY A 178 -16.20 16.82 -2.48
N TYR A 179 -15.29 16.02 -3.02
CA TYR A 179 -15.13 14.61 -2.62
C TYR A 179 -14.36 14.54 -1.31
N LEU A 180 -15.10 14.29 -0.23
CA LEU A 180 -14.59 14.39 1.13
C LEU A 180 -14.83 13.08 1.91
N PRO A 181 -14.00 12.03 1.70
CA PRO A 181 -14.16 10.75 2.40
C PRO A 181 -13.99 10.88 3.91
N LYS A 182 -14.35 9.83 4.66
CA LYS A 182 -14.11 9.79 6.10
C LYS A 182 -12.62 9.66 6.41
N VAL A 183 -11.91 8.89 5.59
CA VAL A 183 -10.50 8.53 5.75
C VAL A 183 -9.75 8.70 4.42
N PHE A 184 -8.52 9.19 4.49
CA PHE A 184 -7.54 9.08 3.41
C PHE A 184 -6.36 8.21 3.85
N ILE A 185 -5.83 7.42 2.92
CA ILE A 185 -4.53 6.76 3.01
C ILE A 185 -3.70 7.30 1.85
N LEU A 186 -2.58 7.96 2.14
CA LEU A 186 -1.80 8.67 1.13
C LEU A 186 -0.35 8.25 1.23
N GLU A 187 0.25 7.87 0.11
CA GLU A 187 1.69 7.73 0.01
C GLU A 187 2.36 9.08 0.32
N TYR A 188 3.44 9.06 1.09
CA TYR A 188 4.27 10.23 1.32
C TYR A 188 5.75 9.90 1.19
N ASN A 189 6.50 10.87 0.70
CA ASN A 189 7.94 10.80 0.61
C ASN A 189 8.54 11.10 1.99
N ALA A 190 8.82 10.05 2.74
CA ALA A 190 9.33 10.13 4.10
C ALA A 190 10.76 10.65 4.18
N LYS A 191 11.48 10.80 3.05
CA LYS A 191 12.80 11.48 3.03
C LYS A 191 12.75 12.88 3.63
N PHE A 192 11.59 13.54 3.58
CA PHE A 192 11.37 14.90 4.07
C PHE A 192 10.63 14.88 5.41
N PRO A 193 11.33 14.91 6.56
CA PRO A 193 10.69 15.02 7.87
C PRO A 193 10.04 16.40 8.03
N PRO A 194 8.98 16.54 8.85
CA PRO A 194 8.45 17.85 9.22
C PRO A 194 9.52 18.77 9.82
N PRO A 195 9.47 20.10 9.58
CA PRO A 195 8.47 20.84 8.81
C PRO A 195 8.87 21.00 7.32
N VAL A 196 9.66 20.10 6.75
CA VAL A 196 10.13 20.23 5.37
C VAL A 196 8.96 20.00 4.40
N GLU A 197 8.62 21.04 3.63
CA GLU A 197 7.67 20.95 2.55
C GLU A 197 8.34 20.55 1.24
N PHE A 198 7.78 19.54 0.60
CA PHE A 198 8.20 19.05 -0.72
C PHE A 198 7.01 18.45 -1.45
N LYS A 199 6.96 18.66 -2.77
CA LYS A 199 6.17 17.90 -3.73
C LYS A 199 6.86 17.97 -5.08
N ILE A 200 6.75 16.91 -5.88
CA ILE A 200 7.27 16.95 -7.24
C ILE A 200 6.47 17.94 -8.11
N ASN A 201 7.02 18.35 -9.24
CA ASN A 201 6.26 19.11 -10.25
C ASN A 201 5.23 18.23 -10.95
N TYR A 202 4.02 18.75 -11.16
CA TYR A 202 2.99 18.04 -11.91
C TYR A 202 3.48 17.70 -13.32
N ASN A 203 3.42 16.42 -13.67
CA ASN A 203 3.67 15.96 -15.02
C ASN A 203 2.68 14.83 -15.34
N PRO A 204 1.70 15.03 -16.24
CA PRO A 204 0.68 14.02 -16.53
C PRO A 204 1.23 12.73 -17.15
N LYS A 205 2.51 12.69 -17.53
CA LYS A 205 3.23 11.51 -18.04
C LYS A 205 4.35 11.06 -17.10
N HIS A 206 4.28 11.44 -15.83
CA HIS A 206 5.31 11.08 -14.85
C HIS A 206 5.31 9.57 -14.61
N GLU A 207 6.43 8.92 -14.94
CA GLU A 207 6.71 7.55 -14.57
C GLU A 207 7.85 7.56 -13.56
N TRP A 208 7.62 6.94 -12.41
CA TRP A 208 8.62 6.88 -11.36
C TRP A 208 9.85 6.08 -11.81
N ARG A 209 11.03 6.56 -11.45
CA ARG A 209 12.32 6.00 -11.88
C ARG A 209 12.97 5.11 -10.82
N ASN A 210 12.23 4.74 -9.77
CA ASN A 210 12.77 4.06 -8.58
C ASN A 210 13.86 4.89 -7.88
N ASP A 211 13.71 6.22 -7.87
CA ASP A 211 14.58 7.15 -7.16
C ASP A 211 13.80 7.91 -6.07
N ASP A 212 14.45 8.84 -5.38
CA ASP A 212 13.83 9.60 -4.29
C ASP A 212 12.99 10.81 -4.76
N TYR A 213 12.79 10.98 -6.07
CA TYR A 213 11.97 12.03 -6.67
C TYR A 213 10.55 11.50 -6.96
N PHE A 214 9.75 11.38 -5.91
CA PHE A 214 8.36 10.94 -5.99
C PHE A 214 7.48 11.67 -4.96
N GLY A 215 6.17 11.67 -5.23
CA GLY A 215 5.13 12.07 -4.29
C GLY A 215 5.33 13.44 -3.64
N THR A 216 5.07 13.48 -2.33
CA THR A 216 5.00 14.70 -1.52
C THR A 216 5.40 14.40 -0.07
N SER A 217 5.98 15.39 0.62
CA SER A 217 6.28 15.34 2.04
C SER A 217 5.03 15.24 2.93
N LEU A 218 5.22 14.75 4.16
CA LEU A 218 4.17 14.71 5.18
C LEU A 218 3.67 16.11 5.55
N GLU A 219 4.56 17.11 5.66
CA GLU A 219 4.17 18.48 5.99
C GLU A 219 3.27 19.08 4.91
N SER A 220 3.61 18.91 3.63
CA SER A 220 2.76 19.36 2.52
C SER A 220 1.39 18.68 2.52
N TRP A 221 1.31 17.38 2.84
CA TRP A 221 0.03 16.71 3.05
C TRP A 221 -0.78 17.33 4.19
N ASN A 222 -0.15 17.50 5.35
CA ASN A 222 -0.80 18.06 6.53
C ASN A 222 -1.34 19.47 6.26
N ASN A 223 -0.58 20.30 5.56
CA ASN A 223 -0.96 21.66 5.19
C ASN A 223 -2.13 21.71 4.20
N LEU A 224 -2.22 20.76 3.27
CA LEU A 224 -3.37 20.64 2.37
C LEU A 224 -4.62 20.14 3.13
N LEU A 225 -4.51 18.99 3.79
CA LEU A 225 -5.66 18.27 4.35
C LEU A 225 -6.30 19.01 5.53
N THR A 226 -5.51 19.73 6.33
CA THR A 226 -6.03 20.54 7.45
C THR A 226 -7.00 21.62 6.96
N LYS A 227 -6.73 22.24 5.79
CA LYS A 227 -7.62 23.24 5.18
C LYS A 227 -8.99 22.67 4.81
N PHE A 228 -9.07 21.36 4.59
CA PHE A 228 -10.31 20.63 4.27
C PHE A 228 -10.92 19.89 5.47
N GLY A 229 -10.48 20.23 6.68
CA GLY A 229 -11.04 19.70 7.93
C GLY A 229 -10.67 18.24 8.18
N TYR A 230 -9.43 17.86 7.85
CA TYR A 230 -8.85 16.57 8.19
C TYR A 230 -7.75 16.71 9.24
N ARG A 231 -7.52 15.64 9.98
CA ARG A 231 -6.46 15.48 10.97
C ARG A 231 -5.58 14.30 10.57
N LEU A 232 -4.26 14.50 10.53
CA LEU A 232 -3.29 13.40 10.45
C LEU A 232 -3.38 12.57 11.72
N ILE A 233 -3.49 11.24 11.58
CA ILE A 233 -3.58 10.34 12.72
C ILE A 233 -2.52 9.25 12.76
N CYS A 234 -1.87 8.91 11.66
CA CYS A 234 -0.84 7.87 11.65
C CYS A 234 0.07 8.00 10.43
N CYS A 235 1.36 7.71 10.60
CA CYS A 235 2.21 7.21 9.53
C CYS A 235 2.55 5.77 9.88
N ASN A 236 2.43 4.86 8.92
CA ASN A 236 2.64 3.46 9.19
C ASN A 236 4.12 3.21 9.50
N SER A 237 4.38 2.72 10.70
CA SER A 237 5.75 2.61 11.18
C SER A 237 6.49 1.50 10.47
N GLN A 238 5.87 0.43 9.96
CA GLN A 238 6.65 -0.66 9.38
C GLN A 238 7.57 -0.22 8.21
N THR A 239 7.07 0.62 7.30
CA THR A 239 7.83 1.12 6.14
C THR A 239 8.04 2.63 6.13
N GLY A 240 7.15 3.39 6.77
CA GLY A 240 7.10 4.86 6.64
C GLY A 240 6.64 5.30 5.26
N ALA A 241 5.74 4.55 4.61
CA ALA A 241 5.31 4.83 3.24
C ALA A 241 3.97 5.58 3.15
N ASN A 242 3.04 5.26 4.04
CA ASN A 242 1.66 5.72 4.00
C ASN A 242 1.29 6.52 5.24
N CYS A 243 0.53 7.59 5.03
CA CYS A 243 -0.04 8.43 6.08
C CYS A 243 -1.57 8.41 6.04
N PHE A 244 -2.18 8.47 7.22
CA PHE A 244 -3.62 8.27 7.43
C PHE A 244 -4.23 9.56 7.96
N PHE A 245 -5.27 10.04 7.28
CA PHE A 245 -6.03 11.21 7.70
C PHE A 245 -7.49 10.84 7.96
N ILE A 246 -8.11 11.49 8.94
CA ILE A 246 -9.55 11.38 9.22
C ILE A 246 -10.21 12.75 9.20
N LYS A 247 -11.53 12.78 8.94
CA LYS A 247 -12.31 14.01 9.16
C LYS A 247 -12.29 14.47 10.61
N ASN A 248 -12.13 15.77 10.84
CA ASN A 248 -12.05 16.39 12.17
C ASN A 248 -13.24 16.07 13.08
N LYS A 249 -14.43 15.82 12.51
CA LYS A 249 -15.61 15.40 13.30
C LYS A 249 -15.37 14.10 14.09
N PHE A 250 -14.40 13.28 13.67
CA PHE A 250 -14.03 12.02 14.32
C PHE A 250 -12.87 12.15 15.30
N SER A 251 -12.23 13.32 15.44
CA SER A 251 -11.01 13.49 16.26
C SER A 251 -11.18 13.06 17.73
N LYS A 252 -12.40 13.12 18.28
CA LYS A 252 -12.70 12.66 19.65
C LYS A 252 -12.51 11.15 19.84
N LEU A 253 -12.50 10.35 18.77
CA LEU A 253 -12.27 8.90 18.78
C LEU A 253 -10.78 8.54 18.76
N PHE A 254 -9.90 9.54 18.61
CA PHE A 254 -8.44 9.41 18.46
C PHE A 254 -7.71 10.39 19.38
N LYS A 255 -8.12 10.46 20.65
CA LYS A 255 -7.52 11.36 21.66
C LYS A 255 -6.16 10.88 22.15
N ASP A 256 -5.91 9.58 22.02
CA ASP A 256 -4.68 8.87 22.31
C ASP A 256 -3.58 9.11 21.26
N VAL A 257 -3.96 9.56 20.06
CA VAL A 257 -3.02 9.92 19.00
C VAL A 257 -2.37 11.27 19.34
N PRO A 258 -1.02 11.40 19.24
CA PRO A 258 -0.32 12.66 19.41
C PRO A 258 -0.87 13.81 18.54
N ASN A 259 -0.64 15.06 18.96
CA ASN A 259 -0.94 16.23 18.14
C ASN A 259 0.30 16.76 17.41
N ASP A 260 1.51 16.48 17.92
CA ASP A 260 2.75 16.85 17.28
C ASP A 260 3.01 15.93 16.08
N ILE A 261 3.14 16.54 14.90
CA ILE A 261 3.40 15.83 13.64
C ILE A 261 4.70 15.02 13.71
N ASN A 262 5.71 15.48 14.46
CA ASN A 262 6.98 14.78 14.63
C ASN A 262 6.84 13.47 15.40
N GLN A 263 5.82 13.37 16.27
CA GLN A 263 5.51 12.13 17.01
C GLN A 263 4.61 11.17 16.21
N ILE A 264 4.10 11.61 15.05
CA ILE A 264 3.32 10.78 14.12
C ILE A 264 4.19 10.30 12.96
N TYR A 265 5.10 11.15 12.48
CA TYR A 265 6.01 10.88 11.37
C TYR A 265 6.78 9.57 11.56
N SER A 266 6.95 8.83 10.47
CA SER A 266 7.80 7.63 10.40
C SER A 266 8.86 7.81 9.31
N GLU A 267 10.10 7.48 9.64
CA GLU A 267 11.25 7.57 8.73
C GLU A 267 11.17 6.56 7.57
N PRO A 268 11.81 6.86 6.42
CA PRO A 268 11.80 6.00 5.25
C PRO A 268 12.61 4.73 5.53
N ARG A 269 11.93 3.60 5.70
CA ARG A 269 12.57 2.28 5.73
C ARG A 269 12.46 1.58 4.40
N TYR A 270 11.27 1.60 3.80
CA TYR A 270 10.97 0.99 2.48
C TYR A 270 11.44 -0.46 2.30
N LEU A 271 11.74 -1.15 3.40
CA LEU A 271 12.05 -2.56 3.41
C LEU A 271 10.75 -3.34 3.44
N LEU A 272 10.65 -4.38 2.61
CA LEU A 272 9.55 -5.32 2.58
C LEU A 272 10.04 -6.73 2.90
N HIS A 273 9.13 -7.61 3.32
CA HIS A 273 9.41 -9.04 3.43
C HIS A 273 9.76 -9.61 2.06
N LYS A 274 10.79 -10.46 2.02
CA LYS A 274 11.08 -11.28 0.83
C LYS A 274 10.09 -12.43 0.73
N ASN A 275 9.75 -13.03 1.87
CA ASN A 275 8.69 -14.02 2.00
C ASN A 275 7.85 -13.69 3.25
N PHE A 276 6.54 -13.56 3.07
CA PHE A 276 5.61 -13.37 4.17
C PHE A 276 4.52 -14.44 4.11
N GLY A 277 4.55 -15.40 5.04
CA GLY A 277 3.63 -16.52 5.03
C GLY A 277 3.71 -17.35 3.73
N HIS A 278 2.55 -17.71 3.18
CA HIS A 278 2.44 -18.42 1.91
C HIS A 278 2.36 -17.45 0.72
N LYS A 279 2.61 -17.97 -0.48
CA LYS A 279 2.42 -17.20 -1.72
C LYS A 279 0.98 -16.68 -1.82
N LYS A 280 0.85 -15.46 -2.33
CA LYS A 280 -0.46 -14.85 -2.61
C LYS A 280 -1.26 -15.74 -3.56
N SER A 281 -2.51 -16.00 -3.20
CA SER A 281 -3.41 -16.84 -3.99
C SER A 281 -4.38 -15.97 -4.77
N ILE A 282 -4.32 -16.03 -6.09
CA ILE A 282 -5.30 -15.37 -6.97
C ILE A 282 -6.70 -15.92 -6.72
N GLU A 283 -6.82 -17.21 -6.42
CA GLU A 283 -8.11 -17.85 -6.14
C GLU A 283 -8.74 -17.30 -4.85
N LEU A 284 -7.92 -17.03 -3.83
CA LEU A 284 -8.39 -16.38 -2.60
C LEU A 284 -8.95 -14.98 -2.89
N ILE A 285 -8.26 -14.21 -3.73
CA ILE A 285 -8.69 -12.85 -4.09
C ILE A 285 -10.01 -12.88 -4.87
N LYS A 286 -10.13 -13.77 -5.87
CA LYS A 286 -11.38 -13.99 -6.61
C LYS A 286 -12.54 -14.34 -5.68
N GLN A 287 -12.31 -15.26 -4.75
CA GLN A 287 -13.31 -15.64 -3.76
C GLN A 287 -13.74 -14.44 -2.88
N ILE A 288 -12.85 -13.51 -2.56
CA ILE A 288 -13.19 -12.30 -1.78
C ILE A 288 -14.06 -11.32 -2.59
N ILE A 289 -13.76 -11.14 -3.87
CA ILE A 289 -14.45 -10.15 -4.73
C ILE A 289 -15.76 -10.67 -5.34
N ASP A 290 -15.91 -11.98 -5.48
CA ASP A 290 -17.08 -12.61 -6.12
C ASP A 290 -18.19 -13.01 -5.13
N ASN A 291 -17.82 -13.33 -3.88
CA ASN A 291 -18.78 -13.44 -2.77
C ASN A 291 -19.25 -12.07 -2.30
#